data_AF-A0A392M5Y3-F1
#
_entry.id   AF-A0A392M5Y3-F1
#
_cell.length_a   1.000
_cell.length_b   1.000
_cell.length_c   1.000
_cell.angle_alpha   90.00
_cell.angle_beta   90.00
_cell.angle_gamma   90.00
#
_symmetry.space_group_name_H-M   'P 1'
#
loop_
_entity.id
_entity.type
_entity.pdbx_description
1 polymer ?
#
loop_
_entity_poly.entity_id
_entity_poly.type
_entity_poly.pdbx_seq_one_letter_code
_entity_poly.pdbx_strand_id
1 'polypeptide(L)'
;WSAFAWLAGMTVFIALLSEYVVDTIEDASDSWGLSVSFISIILLPIVGNAAEHAGAIIFAFKNKLDISLGVALGSATQIAMFVVPLCVNVAWIMGVKMDLNFNLLETGSLALAIIVTAFTLQDGTSHYMKGLILLLCYFVIGACFFVQRTPINQNDVPNLTLKSVTDSVLST
;
A
#
# COMPACT_ATOMS: atom_id res chain seq x y z
N TRP A 1 -29.44 -1.97 19.40
CA TRP A 1 -29.81 -0.63 18.88
C TRP A 1 -28.67 0.37 18.98
N SER A 2 -28.14 0.70 20.18
CA SER A 2 -27.02 1.66 20.31
C SER A 2 -25.77 1.29 19.49
N ALA A 3 -25.31 0.03 19.54
CA ALA A 3 -24.14 -0.41 18.77
C ALA A 3 -24.32 -0.27 17.24
N PHE A 4 -25.53 -0.55 16.73
CA PHE A 4 -25.83 -0.43 15.31
C PHE A 4 -25.86 1.03 14.86
N ALA A 5 -26.39 1.92 15.71
CA ALA A 5 -26.38 3.35 15.46
C ALA A 5 -24.94 3.93 15.45
N TRP A 6 -24.10 3.51 16.40
CA TRP A 6 -22.68 3.90 16.42
C TRP A 6 -21.91 3.38 15.21
N LEU A 7 -22.15 2.13 14.81
CA LEU A 7 -21.52 1.55 13.62
C LEU A 7 -21.88 2.36 12.38
N ALA A 8 -23.18 2.56 12.12
CA ALA A 8 -23.65 3.31 10.96
C ALA A 8 -23.14 4.76 10.97
N GLY A 9 -23.19 5.44 12.12
CA GLY A 9 -22.70 6.82 12.27
C GLY A 9 -21.21 6.94 11.97
N MET A 10 -20.38 6.02 12.50
CA MET A 10 -18.94 6.01 12.24
C MET A 10 -18.61 5.64 10.79
N THR A 11 -19.34 4.71 10.18
CA THR A 11 -19.15 4.36 8.76
C THR A 11 -19.39 5.56 7.86
N VAL A 12 -20.47 6.33 8.08
CA VAL A 12 -20.74 7.55 7.31
C VAL A 12 -19.66 8.59 7.54
N PHE A 13 -19.23 8.77 8.80
CA PHE A 13 -18.16 9.71 9.12
C PHE A 13 -16.83 9.36 8.42
N ILE A 14 -16.42 8.09 8.49
CA ILE A 14 -15.21 7.59 7.82
C ILE A 14 -15.32 7.73 6.30
N ALA A 15 -16.50 7.48 5.71
CA ALA A 15 -16.72 7.66 4.28
C ALA A 15 -16.45 9.11 3.84
N LEU A 16 -16.97 10.10 4.57
CA LEU A 16 -16.70 11.52 4.31
C LEU A 16 -15.21 11.84 4.43
N LEU A 17 -14.54 11.36 5.48
CA LEU A 17 -13.10 11.55 5.65
C LEU A 17 -12.29 10.88 4.53
N SER A 18 -12.73 9.72 4.05
CA SER A 18 -12.02 8.99 3.00
C SER A 18 -12.04 9.73 1.66
N GLU A 19 -13.13 10.45 1.34
CA GLU A 19 -13.22 11.31 0.15
C GLU A 19 -12.20 12.44 0.24
N TYR A 20 -12.16 13.16 1.38
CA TYR A 20 -11.14 14.19 1.62
C TYR A 20 -9.71 13.65 1.54
N VAL A 21 -9.45 12.47 2.12
CA VAL A 21 -8.12 11.86 2.08
C VAL A 21 -7.73 11.56 0.63
N VAL A 22 -8.60 10.93 -0.15
CA VAL A 22 -8.31 10.59 -1.56
C VAL A 22 -8.01 11.83 -2.39
N ASP A 23 -8.80 12.89 -2.26
CA ASP A 23 -8.57 14.15 -2.98
C ASP A 23 -7.22 14.79 -2.61
N THR A 24 -6.81 14.68 -1.34
CA THR A 24 -5.54 15.26 -0.87
C THR A 24 -4.29 14.46 -1.24
N ILE A 25 -4.42 13.21 -1.72
CA ILE A 25 -3.24 12.37 -2.03
C ILE A 25 -2.42 12.98 -3.17
N GLU A 26 -3.06 13.50 -4.21
CA GLU A 26 -2.39 14.08 -5.37
C GLU A 26 -1.69 15.40 -4.99
N ASP A 27 -2.39 16.28 -4.27
CA ASP A 27 -1.82 17.52 -3.74
C ASP A 27 -0.64 17.25 -2.77
N ALA A 28 -0.75 16.23 -1.92
CA ALA A 28 0.31 15.83 -1.00
C ALA A 28 1.52 15.24 -1.74
N SER A 29 1.29 14.46 -2.79
CA SER A 29 2.34 13.94 -3.69
C SER A 29 3.17 15.09 -4.27
N ASP A 30 2.50 16.10 -4.82
CA ASP A 30 3.15 17.25 -5.45
C ASP A 30 3.87 18.16 -4.44
N SER A 31 3.24 18.42 -3.29
CA SER A 31 3.82 19.29 -2.26
C SER A 31 5.03 18.66 -1.56
N TRP A 32 4.97 17.36 -1.25
CA TRP A 32 6.03 16.67 -0.53
C TRP A 32 7.07 16.02 -1.45
N GLY A 33 6.83 16.01 -2.76
CA GLY A 33 7.69 15.39 -3.75
C GLY A 33 7.78 13.87 -3.60
N LEU A 34 6.72 13.25 -3.08
CA LEU A 34 6.61 11.80 -2.87
C LEU A 34 5.77 11.17 -3.98
N SER A 35 6.03 9.91 -4.32
CA SER A 35 5.19 9.18 -5.29
C SER A 35 3.81 8.87 -4.69
N VAL A 36 2.75 8.99 -5.49
CA VAL A 36 1.39 8.55 -5.13
C VAL A 36 1.38 7.08 -4.69
N SER A 37 2.19 6.22 -5.32
CA SER A 37 2.36 4.82 -4.92
C SER A 37 2.95 4.69 -3.50
N PHE A 38 3.92 5.53 -3.13
CA PHE A 38 4.49 5.52 -1.77
C PHE A 38 3.44 5.93 -0.73
N ILE A 39 2.68 7.00 -1.00
CA ILE A 39 1.61 7.47 -0.10
C ILE A 39 0.55 6.38 0.06
N SER A 40 0.13 5.76 -1.05
CA SER A 40 -0.98 4.80 -1.06
C SER A 40 -0.63 3.44 -0.47
N ILE A 41 0.60 2.95 -0.69
CA ILE A 41 1.02 1.60 -0.29
C ILE A 41 1.68 1.58 1.09
N ILE A 42 2.38 2.66 1.48
CA ILE A 42 3.11 2.72 2.75
C ILE A 42 2.31 3.53 3.78
N LEU A 43 2.02 4.81 3.50
CA LEU A 43 1.43 5.72 4.49
C LEU A 43 -0.03 5.38 4.82
N LEU A 44 -0.86 5.16 3.80
CA LEU A 44 -2.29 4.91 3.97
C LEU A 44 -2.58 3.68 4.86
N PRO A 45 -1.97 2.50 4.61
CA PRO A 45 -2.24 1.31 5.40
C PRO A 45 -1.71 1.41 6.84
N ILE A 46 -0.62 2.15 7.09
CA ILE A 46 -0.13 2.39 8.45
C ILE A 46 -1.20 3.09 9.28
N VAL A 47 -1.80 4.16 8.74
CA VAL A 47 -2.82 4.94 9.46
C VAL A 47 -4.13 4.17 9.55
N GLY A 48 -4.57 3.57 8.44
CA GLY A 48 -5.83 2.80 8.38
C GLY A 48 -5.85 1.60 9.31
N ASN A 49 -4.72 0.91 9.46
CA ASN A 49 -4.62 -0.30 10.28
C ASN A 49 -3.92 -0.04 11.63
N ALA A 50 -3.70 1.22 12.02
CA ALA A 50 -2.98 1.57 13.25
C ALA A 50 -3.61 0.96 14.52
N ALA A 51 -4.95 0.98 14.59
CA ALA A 51 -5.68 0.41 15.72
C ALA A 51 -5.51 -1.11 15.81
N GLU A 52 -5.54 -1.81 14.68
CA GLU A 52 -5.33 -3.26 14.61
C GLU A 52 -3.89 -3.63 14.98
N HIS A 53 -2.90 -2.89 14.45
CA HIS A 53 -1.49 -3.06 14.81
C HIS A 53 -1.24 -2.81 16.29
N ALA A 54 -1.81 -1.74 16.87
CA ALA A 54 -1.70 -1.49 18.31
C ALA A 54 -2.27 -2.64 19.13
N GLY A 55 -3.44 -3.16 18.74
CA GLY A 55 -4.04 -4.35 19.34
C GLY A 55 -3.12 -5.58 19.27
N ALA A 56 -2.59 -5.88 18.08
CA ALA A 56 -1.67 -7.00 17.87
C ALA A 56 -0.41 -6.87 18.74
N ILE A 57 0.21 -5.68 18.81
CA ILE A 57 1.37 -5.40 19.65
C ILE A 57 1.05 -5.62 21.13
N ILE A 58 -0.11 -5.16 21.61
CA ILE A 58 -0.54 -5.38 23.00
C ILE A 58 -0.70 -6.88 23.30
N PHE A 59 -1.28 -7.66 22.39
CA PHE A 59 -1.39 -9.11 22.55
C PHE A 59 -0.03 -9.82 22.50
N ALA A 60 0.89 -9.35 21.66
CA ALA A 60 2.27 -9.83 21.63
C ALA A 60 2.99 -9.60 22.97
N PHE A 61 2.87 -8.40 23.57
CA PHE A 61 3.42 -8.11 24.91
C PHE A 61 2.81 -8.96 26.02
N LYS A 62 1.58 -9.44 25.86
CA LYS A 62 0.93 -10.38 26.78
C LYS A 62 1.33 -11.84 26.53
N ASN A 63 2.40 -12.10 25.78
CA ASN A 63 2.84 -13.43 25.36
C ASN A 63 1.74 -14.24 24.63
N LYS A 64 0.82 -13.56 23.95
CA LYS A 64 -0.25 -14.19 23.16
C LYS A 64 0.04 -14.05 21.66
N LEU A 65 1.16 -14.64 21.24
CA LEU A 65 1.66 -14.52 19.87
C LEU A 65 0.70 -15.12 18.84
N ASP A 66 0.04 -16.24 19.14
CA ASP A 66 -0.95 -16.83 18.23
C ASP A 66 -2.11 -15.87 17.93
N ILE A 67 -2.55 -15.12 18.94
CA ILE A 67 -3.60 -14.11 18.78
C ILE A 67 -3.08 -12.92 17.95
N SER A 68 -1.86 -12.45 18.24
CA SER A 68 -1.23 -11.37 17.48
C SER A 68 -1.08 -11.73 15.99
N LEU A 69 -0.60 -12.94 15.70
CA LEU A 69 -0.43 -13.44 14.34
C LEU A 69 -1.77 -13.69 13.67
N GLY A 70 -2.77 -14.19 14.41
CA GLY A 70 -4.13 -14.36 13.91
C GLY A 70 -4.79 -13.04 13.49
N VAL A 71 -4.60 -11.97 14.26
CA VAL A 71 -5.09 -10.62 13.89
C VAL A 71 -4.39 -10.13 12.62
N ALA A 72 -3.06 -10.21 12.55
CA ALA A 72 -2.28 -9.69 11.43
C ALA A 72 -2.52 -10.48 10.11
N LEU A 73 -2.36 -11.80 10.15
CA LEU A 73 -2.52 -12.66 8.97
C LEU A 73 -3.97 -12.79 8.54
N GLY A 74 -4.90 -12.73 9.49
CA GLY A 74 -6.34 -12.73 9.23
C GLY A 74 -6.76 -11.48 8.45
N SER A 75 -6.35 -10.29 8.92
CA SER A 75 -6.61 -9.01 8.23
C SER A 75 -6.00 -9.00 6.82
N ALA A 76 -4.73 -9.41 6.68
CA ALA A 76 -4.07 -9.48 5.36
C ALA A 76 -4.76 -10.45 4.39
N THR A 77 -5.17 -11.64 4.86
CA THR A 77 -5.86 -12.64 4.05
C THR A 77 -7.27 -12.18 3.67
N GLN A 78 -7.97 -11.49 4.57
CA GLN A 78 -9.28 -10.89 4.29
C GLN A 78 -9.17 -9.83 3.20
N ILE A 79 -8.17 -8.97 3.26
CA ILE A 79 -7.93 -7.96 2.24
C ILE A 79 -7.66 -8.63 0.88
N ALA A 80 -6.77 -9.62 0.85
CA ALA A 80 -6.38 -10.31 -0.38
C ALA A 80 -7.50 -11.14 -1.04
N MET A 81 -8.26 -11.90 -0.24
CA MET A 81 -9.26 -12.85 -0.75
C MET A 81 -10.65 -12.24 -0.92
N PHE A 82 -10.96 -11.16 -0.21
CA PHE A 82 -12.30 -10.57 -0.23
C PHE A 82 -12.30 -9.11 -0.69
N VAL A 83 -11.54 -8.23 -0.03
CA VAL A 83 -11.62 -6.79 -0.29
C VAL A 83 -11.14 -6.45 -1.71
N VAL A 84 -9.96 -6.91 -2.12
CA VAL A 84 -9.41 -6.61 -3.45
C VAL A 84 -10.30 -7.15 -4.58
N PRO A 85 -10.73 -8.43 -4.58
CA PRO A 85 -11.64 -8.93 -5.60
C PRO A 85 -12.99 -8.19 -5.62
N LEU A 86 -13.54 -7.85 -4.44
CA LEU A 86 -14.79 -7.09 -4.36
C LEU A 86 -14.63 -5.70 -4.99
N CYS A 87 -13.53 -5.00 -4.71
CA CYS A 87 -13.24 -3.70 -5.32
C CYS A 87 -13.20 -3.77 -6.84
N VAL A 88 -12.56 -4.80 -7.42
CA VAL A 88 -12.52 -5.00 -8.88
C VAL A 88 -13.91 -5.24 -9.46
N ASN A 89 -14.72 -6.09 -8.81
CA ASN A 89 -16.10 -6.35 -9.25
C ASN A 89 -16.97 -5.09 -9.20
N VAL A 90 -16.86 -4.29 -8.12
CA VAL A 90 -17.61 -3.04 -7.98
C VAL A 90 -17.16 -2.01 -9.03
N ALA A 91 -15.86 -1.89 -9.30
CA ALA A 91 -15.34 -1.03 -10.35
C ALA A 91 -15.92 -1.38 -11.73
N TRP A 92 -16.01 -2.67 -12.06
CA TRP A 92 -16.63 -3.13 -13.32
C TRP A 92 -18.11 -2.76 -13.41
N ILE A 93 -18.87 -2.87 -12.31
CA ILE A 93 -20.28 -2.46 -12.26
C ILE A 93 -20.43 -0.95 -12.50
N MET A 94 -19.49 -0.14 -11.99
CA MET A 94 -19.44 1.31 -12.22
C MET A 94 -18.87 1.70 -13.60
N GLY A 95 -18.48 0.75 -14.44
CA GLY A 95 -17.89 1.00 -15.76
C GLY A 95 -16.43 1.45 -15.73
N VAL A 96 -15.77 1.38 -14.57
CA VAL A 96 -14.34 1.68 -14.40
C VAL A 96 -13.53 0.42 -14.65
N LYS A 97 -12.59 0.48 -15.59
CA LYS A 97 -11.68 -0.63 -15.88
C LYS A 97 -10.59 -0.68 -14.81
N MET A 98 -10.82 -1.47 -13.77
CA MET A 98 -9.83 -1.82 -12.75
C MET A 98 -9.35 -3.25 -13.00
N ASP A 99 -8.05 -3.43 -13.14
CA ASP A 99 -7.39 -4.73 -13.32
C ASP A 99 -6.42 -4.98 -12.14
N LEU A 100 -6.12 -6.25 -11.84
CA LEU A 100 -5.08 -6.62 -10.86
C LEU A 100 -3.66 -6.55 -11.48
N ASN A 101 -3.42 -5.56 -12.34
CA ASN A 101 -2.13 -5.35 -12.99
C ASN A 101 -1.28 -4.40 -12.15
N PHE A 102 -0.63 -4.94 -11.13
CA PHE A 102 0.29 -4.21 -10.26
C PHE A 102 1.65 -4.01 -10.94
N ASN A 103 2.37 -2.94 -10.58
CA ASN A 103 3.72 -2.73 -11.07
C ASN A 103 4.68 -3.87 -10.66
N LEU A 104 5.81 -4.00 -11.35
CA LEU A 104 6.79 -5.04 -11.06
C LEU A 104 7.31 -4.96 -9.60
N LEU A 105 7.51 -3.74 -9.08
CA LEU A 105 7.91 -3.55 -7.68
C LEU A 105 6.79 -3.87 -6.69
N GLU A 106 5.54 -3.55 -7.01
CA GLU A 106 4.38 -3.85 -6.16
C GLU A 106 4.19 -5.36 -6.04
N THR A 107 4.17 -6.05 -7.19
CA THR A 107 4.06 -7.51 -7.23
C THR A 107 5.28 -8.18 -6.57
N GLY A 108 6.48 -7.71 -6.90
CA GLY A 108 7.74 -8.27 -6.38
C GLY A 108 7.88 -8.09 -4.87
N SER A 109 7.57 -6.91 -4.34
CA SER A 109 7.63 -6.64 -2.89
C SER A 109 6.55 -7.41 -2.12
N LEU A 110 5.34 -7.52 -2.67
CA LEU A 110 4.28 -8.35 -2.08
C LEU A 110 4.70 -9.83 -2.01
N ALA A 111 5.23 -10.38 -3.10
CA ALA A 111 5.72 -11.75 -3.15
C ALA A 111 6.87 -11.98 -2.15
N LEU A 112 7.83 -11.05 -2.10
CA LEU A 112 8.94 -11.09 -1.13
C LEU A 112 8.40 -11.06 0.31
N ALA A 113 7.46 -10.17 0.62
CA ALA A 113 6.86 -10.05 1.95
C ALA A 113 6.17 -11.34 2.38
N ILE A 114 5.42 -11.99 1.47
CA ILE A 114 4.75 -13.28 1.73
C ILE A 114 5.79 -14.37 2.01
N ILE A 115 6.82 -14.49 1.16
CA ILE A 115 7.86 -15.52 1.28
C ILE A 115 8.64 -15.35 2.59
N VAL A 116 9.12 -14.15 2.88
CA VAL A 116 9.89 -13.86 4.11
C VAL A 116 9.04 -14.09 5.35
N THR A 117 7.77 -13.68 5.33
CA THR A 117 6.85 -13.90 6.44
C THR A 117 6.56 -15.38 6.65
N ALA A 118 6.30 -16.14 5.57
CA ALA A 118 6.05 -17.58 5.64
C ALA A 118 7.25 -18.34 6.23
N PHE A 119 8.47 -18.07 5.76
CA PHE A 119 9.68 -18.69 6.30
C PHE A 119 9.94 -18.31 7.76
N THR A 120 9.70 -17.05 8.14
CA THR A 120 9.93 -16.60 9.51
C THR A 120 8.98 -17.26 10.51
N LEU A 121 7.74 -17.53 10.07
CA LEU A 121 6.68 -18.13 10.89
C LEU A 121 6.72 -19.66 10.93
N GLN A 122 7.43 -20.32 10.01
CA GLN A 122 7.43 -21.78 9.87
C GLN A 122 7.92 -22.51 11.13
N ASP A 123 8.84 -21.91 11.89
CA ASP A 123 9.39 -22.54 13.11
C ASP A 123 8.45 -22.42 14.33
N GLY A 124 7.33 -21.69 14.23
CA GLY A 124 6.36 -21.51 15.32
C GLY A 124 6.87 -20.78 16.57
N THR A 125 8.13 -20.32 16.57
CA THR A 125 8.79 -19.64 17.69
C THR A 125 9.06 -18.18 17.36
N SER A 126 8.76 -17.28 18.29
CA SER A 126 9.09 -15.86 18.17
C SER A 126 10.39 -15.54 18.88
N HIS A 127 11.30 -14.86 18.16
CA HIS A 127 12.54 -14.32 18.70
C HIS A 127 12.65 -12.86 18.26
N TYR A 128 13.30 -12.03 19.08
CA TYR A 128 13.49 -10.62 18.76
C TYR A 128 14.21 -10.43 17.41
N MET A 129 15.16 -11.31 17.06
CA MET A 129 15.87 -11.28 15.78
C MET A 129 14.94 -11.50 14.58
N LYS A 130 13.96 -12.40 14.72
CA LYS A 130 12.98 -12.66 13.66
C LYS A 130 12.08 -11.45 13.43
N GLY A 131 11.62 -10.82 14.51
CA GLY A 131 10.87 -9.56 14.43
C GLY A 131 11.70 -8.43 13.81
N LEU A 132 12.97 -8.31 14.18
CA LEU A 132 13.89 -7.31 13.63
C LEU A 132 14.09 -7.49 12.12
N ILE A 133 14.25 -8.73 11.64
CA ILE A 133 14.38 -9.04 10.21
C ILE A 133 13.13 -8.61 9.42
N LEU A 134 11.93 -8.91 9.94
CA LEU A 134 10.68 -8.49 9.30
C LEU A 134 10.53 -6.97 9.24
N LEU A 135 10.90 -6.28 10.33
CA LEU A 135 10.89 -4.82 10.39
C LEU A 135 11.90 -4.20 9.43
N LEU A 136 13.12 -4.74 9.34
CA LEU A 136 14.14 -4.29 8.38
C LEU A 136 13.65 -4.51 6.94
N CYS A 137 13.06 -5.68 6.65
CA CYS A 137 12.48 -5.97 5.35
C CYS A 137 11.41 -4.94 4.96
N TYR A 138 10.52 -4.59 5.89
CA TYR A 138 9.53 -3.54 5.68
C TYR A 138 10.17 -2.17 5.39
N PHE A 139 11.21 -1.77 6.15
CA PHE A 139 11.94 -0.53 5.91
C PHE A 139 12.62 -0.50 4.53
N VAL A 140 13.23 -1.60 4.11
CA VAL A 140 13.87 -1.70 2.78
C VAL A 140 12.82 -1.57 1.67
N ILE A 141 11.68 -2.26 1.80
CA ILE A 141 10.57 -2.13 0.84
C ILE A 141 10.08 -0.67 0.80
N GLY A 142 9.86 -0.05 1.96
CA GLY A 142 9.46 1.35 2.05
C GLY A 142 10.48 2.30 1.39
N ALA A 143 11.77 2.07 1.60
CA ALA A 143 12.84 2.83 0.95
C ALA A 143 12.85 2.62 -0.58
N CYS A 144 12.59 1.41 -1.06
CA CYS A 144 12.43 1.15 -2.50
C CYS A 144 11.29 1.98 -3.10
N PHE A 145 10.13 2.02 -2.45
CA PHE A 145 8.99 2.84 -2.90
C PHE A 145 9.26 4.35 -2.78
N PHE A 146 10.05 4.76 -1.79
CA PHE A 146 10.45 6.17 -1.63
C PHE A 146 11.39 6.62 -2.75
N VAL A 147 12.34 5.76 -3.14
CA VAL A 147 13.30 6.06 -4.23
C VAL A 147 12.66 5.92 -5.60
N GLN A 148 11.68 5.02 -5.75
CA GLN A 148 10.86 4.87 -6.97
C GLN A 148 9.95 6.10 -7.15
N ARG A 149 10.55 7.23 -7.50
CA ARG A 149 9.80 8.32 -8.14
C ARG A 149 9.49 7.84 -9.54
N THR A 150 8.24 7.49 -9.81
CA THR A 150 7.78 7.30 -11.18
C THR A 150 8.06 8.61 -11.93
N PRO A 151 8.99 8.66 -12.89
CA PRO A 151 9.11 9.87 -13.70
C PRO A 151 7.82 10.00 -14.51
N ILE A 152 7.16 11.15 -14.39
CA ILE A 152 6.10 11.50 -15.32
C ILE A 152 6.71 11.57 -16.73
N ASN A 153 6.11 10.77 -17.61
CA ASN A 153 6.15 10.86 -19.07
C ASN A 153 7.38 10.35 -19.84
N GLN A 154 7.37 9.06 -20.19
CA GLN A 154 8.24 8.49 -21.22
C GLN A 154 7.82 8.87 -22.66
N ASN A 155 6.73 9.66 -22.86
CA ASN A 155 6.29 10.14 -24.16
C ASN A 155 6.87 11.53 -24.55
N ASP A 156 7.69 12.16 -23.69
CA ASP A 156 8.36 13.43 -24.04
C ASP A 156 9.76 13.22 -24.67
N VAL A 157 10.34 12.02 -24.53
CA VAL A 157 11.66 11.69 -25.10
C VAL A 157 11.70 11.69 -26.65
N PRO A 158 10.70 11.17 -27.39
CA PRO A 158 10.76 11.21 -28.85
C PRO A 158 10.62 12.64 -29.41
N ASN A 159 9.89 13.53 -28.73
CA ASN A 159 9.67 14.90 -29.23
C ASN A 159 10.86 15.84 -28.95
N LEU A 160 11.61 15.62 -27.87
CA LEU A 160 12.83 16.37 -27.56
C LEU A 160 13.99 16.03 -28.51
N THR A 161 14.13 14.76 -28.89
CA THR A 161 15.13 14.31 -29.86
C THR A 161 14.80 14.76 -31.28
N LEU A 162 13.52 14.73 -31.69
CA LEU A 162 13.10 15.21 -33.01
C LEU A 162 13.24 16.74 -33.16
N LYS A 163 12.96 17.52 -32.10
CA LYS A 163 13.13 18.98 -32.14
C LYS A 163 14.61 19.38 -32.19
N SER A 164 15.46 18.74 -31.38
CA SER A 164 16.91 18.96 -31.40
C SER A 164 17.55 18.62 -32.75
N VAL A 165 17.08 17.56 -33.42
CA VAL A 165 17.60 17.18 -34.75
C VAL A 165 17.08 18.15 -35.83
N THR A 166 15.80 18.53 -35.78
CA THR A 166 15.21 19.44 -36.78
C THR A 166 15.85 20.83 -36.74
N ASP A 167 16.11 21.38 -35.56
CA ASP A 167 16.75 22.69 -35.41
C ASP A 167 18.20 22.70 -35.90
N SER A 168 18.92 21.57 -35.79
CA SER A 168 20.29 21.42 -36.31
C SER A 168 20.37 21.28 -37.83
N VAL A 169 19.31 20.76 -38.47
CA VAL A 169 19.23 20.61 -39.93
C VAL A 169 18.80 21.92 -40.60
N LEU A 170 17.98 22.74 -39.93
CA LEU A 170 17.57 24.06 -40.45
C LEU A 170 18.63 25.16 -40.28
N SER A 171 19.68 24.92 -39.48
CA SER A 171 20.78 25.87 -39.27
C SER A 171 22.02 25.61 -40.13
N THR A 172 21.93 24.74 -41.15
CA THR A 172 22.99 24.47 -42.14
C THR A 172 22.50 24.81 -43.54
#